data_AF-A0ABD3IAZ4-F1
#
_entry.id   AF-A0ABD3IAZ4-F1
#
_cell.length_a   1.000
_cell.length_b   1.000
_cell.length_c   1.000
_cell.angle_alpha   90.00
_cell.angle_beta   90.00
_cell.angle_gamma   90.00
#
_symmetry.space_group_name_H-M   'P 1'
#
loop_
_entity.id
_entity.type
_entity.pdbx_description
1 polymer ?
#
loop_
_entity_poly.entity_id
_entity_poly.type
_entity_poly.pdbx_seq_one_letter_code
_entity_poly.pdbx_strand_id
1 'polypeptide(L)'
;MAQNGKPMPVLDQQSTRELNLTVLQRMDRYVEDILTTAAHVTFYEFNVEQSQWSRKDVEGSLFVVKRRTQPRFQFVVMNRRSTENLIEDLLGDFEYEVQVPYLLYRNAAQEVNGIWFYNSRECEEVAKLFSRILNAFSKIPPKPKLYASPRWVPCLLLSFRYRL
;
A
#
# COMPACT_ATOMS: atom_id res chain seq x y z
N MET A 1 23.22 29.27 31.69
CA MET A 1 23.48 28.97 30.26
C MET A 1 22.23 28.30 29.72
N ALA A 2 21.41 29.02 28.96
CA ALA A 2 20.15 28.50 28.43
C ALA A 2 20.40 27.69 27.15
N GLN A 3 19.98 26.43 27.13
CA GLN A 3 19.96 25.63 25.91
C GLN A 3 18.77 26.08 25.06
N ASN A 4 19.07 26.74 23.94
CA ASN A 4 18.10 27.21 22.97
C ASN A 4 17.73 26.04 22.04
N GLY A 5 16.82 25.17 22.50
CA GLY A 5 16.18 24.17 21.65
C GLY A 5 15.29 24.88 20.64
N LYS A 6 15.72 24.96 19.37
CA LYS A 6 14.87 25.46 18.29
C LYS A 6 13.57 24.66 18.30
N PRO A 7 12.40 25.28 18.53
CA PRO A 7 11.15 24.56 18.37
C PRO A 7 11.00 24.24 16.89
N MET A 8 11.05 22.96 16.54
CA MET A 8 10.58 22.53 15.23
C MET A 8 9.11 22.95 15.13
N PRO A 9 8.69 23.64 14.06
CA PRO A 9 7.28 23.95 13.90
C PRO A 9 6.55 22.61 13.81
N VAL A 10 5.68 22.35 14.79
CA VAL A 10 4.67 21.31 14.70
C VAL A 10 3.77 21.74 13.56
N LEU A 11 4.11 21.34 12.33
CA LEU A 11 3.20 21.46 11.20
C LEU A 11 1.92 20.73 11.61
N ASP A 12 0.80 21.43 11.53
CA ASP A 12 -0.47 20.77 11.79
C ASP A 12 -0.67 19.64 10.76
N GLN A 13 -1.37 18.58 11.19
CA GLN A 13 -1.61 17.42 10.34
C GLN A 13 -2.34 17.81 9.04
N GLN A 14 -3.12 18.89 9.10
CA GLN A 14 -3.84 19.47 7.97
C GLN A 14 -2.88 20.06 6.93
N SER A 15 -1.94 20.93 7.30
CA SER A 15 -0.97 21.47 6.33
C SER A 15 -0.10 20.38 5.74
N THR A 16 0.29 19.38 6.53
CA THR A 16 1.06 18.23 6.02
C THR A 16 0.27 17.46 4.97
N ARG A 17 -1.04 17.23 5.21
CA ARG A 17 -1.92 16.57 4.24
C ARG A 17 -2.09 17.39 2.96
N GLU A 18 -2.24 18.70 3.07
CA GLU A 18 -2.39 19.62 1.91
C GLU A 18 -1.12 19.66 1.06
N LEU A 19 0.05 19.70 1.69
CA LEU A 19 1.33 19.62 1.00
C LEU A 19 1.49 18.27 0.27
N ASN A 20 1.19 17.16 0.95
CA ASN A 20 1.25 15.83 0.34
C ASN A 20 0.28 15.70 -0.84
N LEU A 21 -0.94 16.22 -0.71
CA LEU A 21 -1.92 16.23 -1.78
C LEU A 21 -1.43 17.04 -2.98
N THR A 22 -0.84 18.20 -2.73
CA THR A 22 -0.24 19.04 -3.78
C THR A 22 0.87 18.30 -4.53
N VAL A 23 1.73 17.57 -3.81
CA VAL A 23 2.80 16.77 -4.44
C VAL A 23 2.20 15.65 -5.31
N LEU A 24 1.22 14.91 -4.80
CA LEU A 24 0.53 13.87 -5.57
C LEU A 24 -0.19 14.44 -6.80
N GLN A 25 -0.82 15.61 -6.68
CA GLN A 25 -1.53 16.27 -7.79
C GLN A 25 -0.59 16.77 -8.89
N ARG A 26 0.68 17.09 -8.56
CA ARG A 26 1.70 17.39 -9.57
C ARG A 26 2.06 16.17 -10.41
N MET A 27 1.98 14.97 -9.83
CA MET A 27 2.21 13.71 -10.54
C MET A 27 0.96 13.26 -11.31
N ASP A 28 -0.21 13.35 -10.68
CA ASP A 28 -1.50 13.04 -11.30
C ASP A 28 -2.56 14.07 -10.90
N ARG A 29 -2.92 14.94 -11.85
CA ARG A 29 -3.93 15.99 -11.69
C ARG A 29 -5.33 15.47 -11.31
N TYR A 30 -5.61 14.19 -11.51
CA TYR A 30 -6.91 13.59 -11.20
C TYR A 30 -7.02 13.10 -9.75
N VAL A 31 -5.94 13.14 -8.97
CA VAL A 31 -5.98 12.85 -7.54
C VAL A 31 -6.89 13.85 -6.84
N GLU A 32 -7.97 13.31 -6.25
CA GLU A 32 -9.03 14.07 -5.59
C GLU A 32 -8.73 14.23 -4.10
N ASP A 33 -8.31 13.15 -3.43
CA ASP A 33 -8.10 13.11 -1.99
C ASP A 33 -7.11 11.98 -1.59
N ILE A 34 -6.47 12.14 -0.45
CA ILE A 34 -5.68 11.10 0.24
C ILE A 34 -6.57 10.45 1.29
N LEU A 35 -6.81 9.15 1.17
CA LEU A 35 -7.67 8.39 2.06
C LEU A 35 -6.95 7.89 3.32
N THR A 36 -5.70 7.45 3.17
CA THR A 36 -4.80 7.11 4.28
C THR A 36 -3.35 7.17 3.83
N THR A 37 -2.42 7.20 4.79
CA THR A 37 -0.98 7.26 4.57
C THR A 37 -0.23 6.30 5.48
N ALA A 38 0.84 5.70 4.98
CA ALA A 38 1.86 5.03 5.80
C ALA A 38 3.21 5.71 5.59
N ALA A 39 3.92 6.00 6.69
CA ALA A 39 5.11 6.83 6.67
C ALA A 39 6.28 6.14 5.98
N HIS A 40 6.43 4.83 6.21
CA HIS A 40 7.52 4.04 5.67
C HIS A 40 7.11 2.59 5.40
N VAL A 41 7.25 2.19 4.15
CA VAL A 41 7.06 0.82 3.67
C VAL A 41 8.23 0.37 2.81
N THR A 42 8.45 -0.95 2.74
CA THR A 42 9.42 -1.60 1.85
C THR A 42 8.74 -2.70 1.05
N PHE A 43 9.00 -2.76 -0.25
CA PHE A 43 8.39 -3.73 -1.14
C PHE A 43 9.29 -4.93 -1.41
N TYR A 44 8.62 -6.06 -1.59
CA TYR A 44 9.19 -7.34 -1.96
C TYR A 44 8.36 -7.94 -3.10
N GLU A 45 9.00 -8.76 -3.91
CA GLU A 45 8.35 -9.54 -4.95
C GLU A 45 8.67 -11.01 -4.74
N PHE A 46 7.73 -11.88 -5.09
CA PHE A 46 7.95 -13.31 -5.06
C PHE A 46 8.25 -13.82 -6.46
N ASN A 47 9.45 -14.35 -6.64
CA ASN A 47 9.81 -15.08 -7.85
C ASN A 47 9.18 -16.48 -7.80
N VAL A 48 8.20 -16.72 -8.66
CA VAL A 48 7.46 -17.99 -8.72
C VAL A 48 8.35 -19.16 -9.14
N GLU A 49 9.26 -18.94 -10.09
CA GLU A 49 10.16 -19.98 -10.62
C GLU A 49 11.15 -20.47 -9.56
N GLN A 50 11.71 -19.54 -8.78
CA GLN A 50 12.70 -19.82 -7.74
C GLN A 50 12.06 -20.09 -6.37
N SER A 51 10.75 -19.86 -6.25
CA SER A 51 10.00 -19.92 -4.99
C SER A 51 10.69 -19.12 -3.87
N GLN A 52 11.11 -17.89 -4.20
CA GLN A 52 11.89 -17.04 -3.31
C GLN A 52 11.41 -15.59 -3.36
N TRP A 53 11.46 -14.94 -2.20
CA TRP A 53 11.23 -13.52 -2.08
C TRP A 53 12.52 -12.73 -2.31
N SER A 54 12.42 -11.67 -3.09
CA SER A 54 13.47 -10.66 -3.27
C SER A 54 12.94 -9.29 -2.85
N ARG A 55 13.83 -8.46 -2.30
CA ARG A 55 13.52 -7.06 -1.99
C ARG A 55 13.54 -6.25 -3.28
N LYS A 56 12.48 -5.47 -3.53
CA LYS A 56 12.44 -4.51 -4.64
C LYS A 56 13.18 -3.24 -4.26
N ASP A 57 13.64 -2.49 -5.26
CA ASP A 57 14.20 -1.13 -5.06
C ASP A 57 13.10 -0.06 -4.88
N VAL A 58 12.09 -0.39 -4.05
CA VAL A 58 10.94 0.47 -3.77
C VAL A 58 10.75 0.56 -2.26
N GLU A 59 11.08 1.72 -1.71
CA GLU A 59 11.03 2.01 -0.28
C GLU A 59 10.68 3.49 -0.07
N GLY A 60 9.68 3.77 0.75
CA GLY A 60 9.23 5.15 0.95
C GLY A 60 7.88 5.28 1.61
N SER A 61 7.17 6.38 1.34
CA SER A 61 5.85 6.65 1.92
C SER A 61 4.75 6.17 1.01
N LEU A 62 3.75 5.49 1.58
CA LEU A 62 2.59 4.97 0.87
C LEU A 62 1.40 5.90 1.08
N PHE A 63 0.68 6.20 0.00
CA PHE A 63 -0.52 7.01 -0.02
C PHE A 63 -1.62 6.22 -0.71
N VAL A 64 -2.75 6.01 -0.05
CA VAL A 64 -3.96 5.50 -0.72
C VAL A 64 -4.77 6.69 -1.20
N VAL A 65 -5.03 6.77 -2.49
CA VAL A 65 -5.63 7.95 -3.13
C VAL A 65 -6.97 7.62 -3.76
N LYS A 66 -7.86 8.62 -3.74
CA LYS A 66 -9.10 8.64 -4.52
C LYS A 66 -8.89 9.53 -5.74
N ARG A 67 -9.34 9.08 -6.91
CA ARG A 67 -9.22 9.80 -8.18
C ARG A 67 -10.58 10.21 -8.72
N ARG A 68 -10.60 11.23 -9.58
CA ARG A 68 -11.80 11.69 -10.30
C ARG A 68 -12.14 10.81 -11.52
N THR A 69 -11.13 10.15 -12.09
CA THR A 69 -11.24 9.27 -13.26
C THR A 69 -11.01 7.81 -12.88
N GLN A 70 -11.32 6.89 -13.79
CA GLN A 70 -10.93 5.48 -13.64
C GLN A 70 -9.40 5.33 -13.88
N PRO A 71 -8.73 4.40 -13.19
CA PRO A 71 -9.16 3.68 -11.97
C PRO A 71 -9.39 4.62 -10.77
N ARG A 72 -10.50 4.41 -10.04
CA ARG A 72 -11.01 5.33 -9.00
C ARG A 72 -10.15 5.34 -7.71
N PHE A 73 -9.55 4.21 -7.37
CA PHE A 73 -8.73 4.05 -6.17
C PHE A 73 -7.41 3.41 -6.56
N GLN A 74 -6.34 4.02 -6.09
CA GLN A 74 -4.98 3.56 -6.27
C GLN A 74 -4.22 3.69 -4.95
N PHE A 75 -3.13 2.95 -4.80
CA PHE A 75 -2.10 3.37 -3.86
C PHE A 75 -0.83 3.73 -4.61
N VAL A 76 -0.15 4.74 -4.08
CA VAL A 76 1.09 5.29 -4.63
C VAL A 76 2.16 5.19 -3.57
N VAL A 77 3.33 4.72 -3.94
CA VAL A 77 4.53 4.75 -3.10
C VAL A 77 5.47 5.77 -3.67
N MET A 78 5.69 6.85 -2.92
CA MET A 78 6.74 7.81 -3.24
C MET A 78 8.08 7.20 -2.88
N ASN A 79 8.81 6.75 -3.89
CA ASN A 79 10.07 6.05 -3.71
C ASN A 79 11.16 7.02 -3.26
N ARG A 80 11.95 6.61 -2.27
CA ARG A 80 13.09 7.35 -1.75
C ARG A 80 14.42 6.80 -2.27
N ARG A 81 14.41 5.62 -2.88
CA ARG A 81 15.60 4.96 -3.45
C ARG A 81 15.86 5.36 -4.90
N SER A 82 14.79 5.57 -5.68
CA SER A 82 14.86 5.99 -7.07
C SER A 82 13.84 7.10 -7.36
N THR A 83 13.89 7.65 -8.57
CA THR A 83 12.89 8.63 -9.05
C THR A 83 11.59 7.98 -9.53
N GLU A 84 11.53 6.66 -9.57
CA GLU A 84 10.38 5.91 -10.06
C GLU A 84 9.47 5.52 -8.90
N ASN A 85 8.26 6.10 -8.92
CA ASN A 85 7.21 5.82 -7.95
C ASN A 85 6.41 4.59 -8.38
N LEU A 86 5.99 3.79 -7.40
CA LEU A 86 5.11 2.65 -7.65
C LEU A 86 3.65 3.11 -7.54
N ILE A 87 2.83 2.72 -8.52
CA ILE A 87 1.39 3.02 -8.56
C ILE A 87 0.66 1.71 -8.84
N GLU A 88 -0.32 1.39 -8.01
CA GLU A 88 -1.09 0.14 -8.12
C GLU A 88 -2.59 0.40 -7.98
N ASP A 89 -3.37 -0.32 -8.77
CA ASP A 89 -4.82 -0.21 -8.84
C ASP A 89 -5.49 -1.09 -7.78
N LEU A 90 -6.40 -0.50 -7.00
CA LEU A 90 -7.08 -1.21 -5.89
C LEU A 90 -8.39 -1.90 -6.28
N LEU A 91 -8.84 -1.77 -7.53
CA LEU A 91 -10.09 -2.37 -8.01
C LEU A 91 -9.81 -3.35 -9.15
N GLY A 92 -10.73 -4.30 -9.38
CA GLY A 92 -10.58 -5.36 -10.37
C GLY A 92 -10.29 -6.69 -9.68
N ASP A 93 -9.26 -7.41 -10.14
CA ASP A 93 -8.82 -8.70 -9.60
C ASP A 93 -7.81 -8.53 -8.44
N PHE A 94 -7.88 -7.40 -7.73
CA PHE A 94 -7.00 -7.11 -6.61
C PHE A 94 -7.34 -8.00 -5.41
N GLU A 95 -6.45 -8.92 -5.10
CA GLU A 95 -6.54 -9.82 -3.96
C GLU A 95 -5.38 -9.54 -3.00
N TYR A 96 -5.67 -9.53 -1.70
CA TYR A 96 -4.66 -9.29 -0.68
C TYR A 96 -4.92 -10.10 0.58
N GLU A 97 -3.85 -10.36 1.33
CA GLU A 97 -3.87 -10.98 2.66
C GLU A 97 -2.94 -10.21 3.59
N VAL A 98 -3.30 -10.14 4.86
CA VAL A 98 -2.60 -9.32 5.85
C VAL A 98 -2.12 -10.22 6.96
N GLN A 99 -0.82 -10.19 7.19
CA GLN A 99 -0.16 -10.77 8.36
C GLN A 99 0.75 -9.69 8.92
N VAL A 100 0.21 -8.85 9.80
CA VAL A 100 0.92 -7.71 10.39
C VAL A 100 2.33 -8.11 10.85
N PRO A 101 3.39 -7.37 10.47
CA PRO A 101 3.39 -6.07 9.78
C PRO A 101 3.44 -6.14 8.24
N TYR A 102 3.01 -7.25 7.64
CA TYR A 102 3.07 -7.50 6.21
C TYR A 102 1.69 -7.51 5.55
N LEU A 103 1.61 -6.92 4.35
CA LEU A 103 0.47 -7.03 3.45
C LEU A 103 0.96 -7.66 2.14
N LEU A 104 0.42 -8.82 1.80
CA LEU A 104 0.69 -9.48 0.52
C LEU A 104 -0.44 -9.20 -0.43
N TYR A 105 -0.15 -8.94 -1.70
CA TYR A 105 -1.16 -8.73 -2.72
C TYR A 105 -0.71 -9.29 -4.07
N ARG A 106 -1.69 -9.48 -4.95
CA ARG A 106 -1.46 -9.80 -6.36
C ARG A 106 -1.93 -8.63 -7.21
N ASN A 107 -1.07 -8.14 -8.10
CA ASN A 107 -1.42 -7.07 -9.02
C ASN A 107 -2.06 -7.60 -10.33
N ALA A 108 -2.47 -6.68 -11.21
CA ALA A 108 -3.07 -7.03 -12.49
C ALA A 108 -2.13 -7.83 -13.42
N ALA A 109 -0.82 -7.69 -13.26
CA ALA A 109 0.21 -8.46 -13.96
C ALA A 109 0.40 -9.88 -13.39
N GLN A 110 -0.42 -10.29 -12.42
CA GLN A 110 -0.32 -11.58 -11.70
C GLN A 110 0.96 -11.73 -10.87
N GLU A 111 1.67 -10.64 -10.62
CA GLU A 111 2.85 -10.64 -9.75
C GLU A 111 2.41 -10.67 -8.29
N VAL A 112 3.08 -11.52 -7.52
CA VAL A 112 2.89 -11.61 -6.07
C VAL A 112 3.86 -10.64 -5.41
N ASN A 113 3.32 -9.67 -4.70
CA ASN A 113 4.08 -8.62 -4.04
C ASN A 113 3.81 -8.66 -2.53
N GLY A 114 4.81 -8.23 -1.76
CA GLY A 114 4.74 -8.10 -0.31
C GLY A 114 5.14 -6.68 0.11
N ILE A 115 4.37 -6.10 1.01
CA ILE A 115 4.63 -4.79 1.60
C ILE A 115 4.94 -5.01 3.07
N TRP A 116 6.13 -4.66 3.50
CA TRP A 116 6.45 -4.54 4.91
C TRP A 116 6.20 -3.10 5.38
N PHE A 117 5.50 -2.96 6.50
CA PHE A 117 5.23 -1.67 7.13
C PHE A 117 6.15 -1.49 8.33
N TYR A 118 6.82 -0.33 8.41
CA TYR A 118 7.60 0.02 9.58
C TYR A 118 6.72 0.12 10.84
N ASN A 119 5.51 0.67 10.69
CA ASN A 119 4.51 0.78 11.75
C ASN A 119 3.37 -0.21 11.51
N SER A 120 3.21 -1.18 12.40
CA SER A 120 2.17 -2.21 12.32
C SER A 120 0.75 -1.63 12.33
N ARG A 121 0.52 -0.50 13.00
CA ARG A 121 -0.81 0.15 13.03
C ARG A 121 -1.20 0.69 11.66
N GLU A 122 -0.24 1.27 10.93
CA GLU A 122 -0.48 1.74 9.57
C GLU A 122 -0.80 0.58 8.62
N CYS A 123 -0.19 -0.60 8.83
CA CYS A 123 -0.54 -1.82 8.11
C CYS A 123 -2.03 -2.18 8.30
N GLU A 124 -2.50 -2.17 9.54
CA GLU A 124 -3.90 -2.47 9.88
C GLU A 124 -4.87 -1.43 9.31
N GLU A 125 -4.52 -0.14 9.37
CA GLU A 125 -5.35 0.94 8.82
C GLU A 125 -5.48 0.86 7.30
N VAL A 126 -4.37 0.59 6.59
CA VAL A 126 -4.36 0.37 5.14
C VAL A 126 -5.19 -0.86 4.78
N ALA A 127 -4.97 -1.97 5.49
CA ALA A 127 -5.74 -3.21 5.31
C ALA A 127 -7.25 -3.01 5.49
N LYS A 128 -7.65 -2.28 6.53
CA LYS A 128 -9.05 -1.95 6.81
C LYS A 128 -9.64 -1.07 5.72
N LEU A 129 -8.88 -0.13 5.19
CA LEU A 129 -9.32 0.71 4.06
C LEU A 129 -9.50 -0.12 2.79
N PHE A 130 -8.55 -1.01 2.45
CA PHE A 130 -8.66 -1.90 1.29
C PHE A 130 -9.93 -2.75 1.37
N SER A 131 -10.21 -3.37 2.52
CA SER A 131 -11.44 -4.12 2.78
C SER A 131 -12.69 -3.27 2.51
N ARG A 132 -12.72 -2.03 3.03
CA ARG A 132 -13.87 -1.13 2.85
C ARG A 132 -14.10 -0.76 1.39
N ILE A 133 -13.03 -0.47 0.65
CA ILE A 133 -13.11 -0.11 -0.78
C ILE A 133 -13.59 -1.32 -1.58
N LEU A 134 -12.93 -2.48 -1.44
CA LEU A 134 -13.29 -3.68 -2.21
C LEU A 134 -14.72 -4.13 -1.94
N ASN A 135 -15.16 -4.12 -0.68
CA ASN A 135 -16.53 -4.47 -0.32
C ASN A 135 -17.55 -3.49 -0.92
N ALA A 136 -17.30 -2.18 -0.85
CA ALA A 136 -18.21 -1.16 -1.38
C ALA A 136 -18.32 -1.17 -2.92
N PHE A 137 -17.27 -1.58 -3.62
CA PHE A 137 -17.19 -1.55 -5.08
C PHE A 137 -17.28 -2.93 -5.76
N SER A 138 -17.49 -4.00 -4.96
CA SER A 138 -17.84 -5.33 -5.49
C SER A 138 -19.24 -5.31 -6.12
N LYS A 139 -19.30 -5.11 -7.43
CA LYS A 139 -20.54 -5.28 -8.20
C LYS A 139 -20.84 -6.79 -8.25
N ILE A 140 -21.75 -7.28 -7.39
CA ILE A 140 -22.55 -8.55 -7.43
C ILE A 140 -22.77 -9.03 -5.96
N PRO A 141 -24.01 -9.35 -5.52
CA PRO A 141 -24.24 -9.98 -4.22
C PRO A 141 -23.47 -11.30 -4.16
N PRO A 142 -22.88 -11.67 -3.02
CA PRO A 142 -22.02 -12.84 -2.95
C PRO A 142 -22.84 -14.07 -3.37
N LYS A 143 -22.59 -14.61 -4.58
CA LYS A 143 -22.68 -16.06 -4.74
C LYS A 143 -21.81 -16.62 -3.62
N PRO A 144 -22.20 -17.71 -2.94
CA PRO A 144 -21.33 -18.35 -1.97
C PRO A 144 -20.08 -18.83 -2.71
N LYS A 145 -19.11 -17.94 -2.85
CA LYS A 145 -17.72 -18.28 -3.06
C LYS A 145 -17.40 -18.98 -1.76
N LEU A 146 -17.44 -20.31 -1.80
CA LEU A 146 -16.68 -21.14 -0.89
C LEU A 146 -15.35 -20.40 -0.70
N TYR A 147 -15.14 -19.86 0.50
CA TYR A 147 -13.95 -19.10 0.86
C TYR A 147 -12.76 -20.05 0.72
N ALA A 148 -12.26 -20.21 -0.50
CA ALA A 148 -10.93 -20.70 -0.74
C ALA A 148 -10.07 -19.46 -0.59
N SER A 149 -9.31 -19.40 0.50
CA SER A 149 -8.06 -18.64 0.50
C SER A 149 -7.37 -18.86 -0.85
N PRO A 150 -6.83 -17.82 -1.51
CA PRO A 150 -6.15 -18.03 -2.76
C PRO A 150 -5.07 -19.08 -2.49
N ARG A 151 -5.11 -20.21 -3.23
CA ARG A 151 -4.30 -21.42 -2.93
C ARG A 151 -2.80 -21.15 -2.77
N TRP A 152 -2.34 -20.01 -3.28
CA TRP A 152 -0.97 -19.50 -3.21
C TRP A 152 -0.58 -18.96 -1.83
N VAL A 153 -1.50 -18.38 -1.06
CA VAL A 153 -1.15 -17.46 0.04
C VAL A 153 -0.59 -18.12 1.31
N PRO A 154 -1.08 -19.28 1.78
CA PRO A 154 -0.53 -19.92 2.97
C PRO A 154 0.95 -20.32 2.81
N CYS A 155 1.33 -20.82 1.62
CA CYS A 155 2.72 -21.19 1.33
C CYS A 155 3.61 -19.94 1.17
N LEU A 156 3.09 -18.89 0.54
CA LEU A 156 3.82 -17.64 0.32
C LEU A 156 4.09 -16.89 1.62
N LEU A 157 3.11 -16.79 2.52
CA LEU A 157 3.28 -16.17 3.85
C LEU A 157 4.31 -16.91 4.71
N LEU A 158 4.24 -18.24 4.77
CA LEU A 158 5.25 -19.05 5.46
C LEU A 158 6.63 -18.80 4.87
N SER A 159 6.77 -18.83 3.54
CA SER A 159 8.06 -18.53 2.90
C SER A 159 8.54 -17.09 3.13
N PHE A 160 7.64 -16.12 3.29
CA PHE A 160 8.02 -14.73 3.53
C PHE A 160 8.54 -14.53 4.96
N ARG A 161 7.87 -15.13 5.95
CA ARG A 161 8.19 -14.98 7.37
C ARG A 161 9.50 -15.68 7.79
N TYR A 162 9.86 -16.79 7.14
CA TYR A 162 11.01 -17.61 7.54
C TYR A 162 12.28 -17.37 6.69
N ARG A 163 12.23 -16.50 5.67
CA ARG A 163 13.33 -16.35 4.68
C ARG A 163 13.80 -14.90 4.47
N LEU A 164 13.21 -13.94 5.19
CA LEU A 164 13.69 -12.58 5.38
C LEU A 164 14.11 -12.39 6.84
#